data_AF-A0A6C7E0C6-F1
#
_entry.id   AF-A0A6C7E0C6-F1
#
_cell.length_a   1.000
_cell.length_b   1.000
_cell.length_c   1.000
_cell.angle_alpha   90.00
_cell.angle_beta   90.00
_cell.angle_gamma   90.00
#
_symmetry.space_group_name_H-M   'P 1'
#
loop_
_entity.id
_entity.type
_entity.pdbx_description
1 polymer ?
#
loop_
_entity_poly.entity_id
_entity_poly.type
_entity_poly.pdbx_seq_one_letter_code
_entity_poly.pdbx_strand_id
1 'polypeptide(L)' 'MGLGTQDNLDDAHAFVDDYGTDSFTMLWDESFETWIEIGIQSQPSAVLLAADGTPITGWIGPFPEDDVLQLAAESRAG' A
#
# COMPACT_ATOMS: atom_id res chain seq x y z
N MET A 1 -1.60 -2.90 0.60
CA MET A 1 -2.48 -3.93 1.21
C MET A 1 -3.65 -4.14 0.28
N GLY A 2 -4.05 -5.38 0.03
CA GLY A 2 -4.99 -5.72 -1.04
C GLY A 2 -6.39 -6.06 -0.54
N LEU A 3 -7.38 -6.04 -1.44
CA LEU A 3 -8.77 -6.36 -1.10
C LEU A 3 -8.92 -7.78 -0.51
N GLY A 4 -8.16 -8.76 -1.03
CA GLY A 4 -8.14 -10.14 -0.51
C GLY A 4 -7.42 -10.33 0.81
N THR A 5 -6.77 -9.28 1.34
CA THR A 5 -6.05 -9.31 2.63
C THR A 5 -6.90 -8.69 3.74
N GLN A 6 -8.22 -8.61 3.60
CA GLN A 6 -9.08 -8.07 4.66
C GLN A 6 -9.65 -9.17 5.57
N ASP A 7 -9.92 -10.35 5.05
CA ASP A 7 -10.74 -11.33 5.75
C ASP A 7 -9.88 -12.38 6.50
N ASN A 8 -8.86 -12.95 5.86
CA ASN A 8 -7.86 -13.82 6.50
C ASN A 8 -6.61 -13.98 5.62
N LEU A 9 -5.56 -14.62 6.18
CA LEU A 9 -4.29 -14.87 5.49
C LEU A 9 -4.42 -15.80 4.28
N ASP A 10 -5.30 -16.81 4.35
CA ASP A 10 -5.46 -17.78 3.26
C ASP A 10 -6.09 -17.13 2.03
N ASP A 11 -7.03 -16.20 2.23
CA ASP A 11 -7.62 -15.39 1.15
C ASP A 11 -6.59 -14.45 0.51
N ALA A 12 -5.64 -13.94 1.29
CA ALA A 12 -4.53 -13.15 0.77
C ALA A 12 -3.63 -13.99 -0.16
N HIS A 13 -3.32 -15.22 0.22
CA HIS A 13 -2.56 -16.15 -0.62
C HIS A 13 -3.34 -16.56 -1.86
N ALA A 14 -4.61 -16.94 -1.72
CA ALA A 14 -5.48 -17.30 -2.85
C ALA A 14 -5.61 -16.15 -3.86
N PHE A 15 -5.71 -14.90 -3.37
CA PHE A 15 -5.75 -13.72 -4.24
C PHE A 15 -4.46 -13.56 -5.06
N VAL A 16 -3.29 -13.78 -4.46
CA VAL A 16 -2.02 -13.73 -5.20
C VAL A 16 -1.96 -14.80 -6.28
N ASP A 17 -2.36 -16.03 -5.94
CA ASP A 17 -2.34 -17.18 -6.83
C ASP A 17 -3.33 -17.02 -8.01
N ASP A 18 -4.54 -16.54 -7.74
CA ASP A 18 -5.62 -16.42 -8.74
C ASP A 18 -5.41 -15.25 -9.70
N TYR A 19 -4.82 -14.14 -9.23
CA TYR A 19 -4.69 -12.90 -10.02
C TYR A 19 -3.25 -12.61 -10.47
N GLY A 20 -2.28 -13.46 -10.11
CA GLY A 20 -0.89 -13.33 -10.54
C GLY A 20 -0.24 -12.03 -10.03
N THR A 21 -0.50 -11.65 -8.78
CA THR A 21 0.06 -10.44 -8.16
C THR A 21 1.38 -10.72 -7.42
N ASP A 22 2.22 -11.58 -7.97
CA ASP A 22 3.50 -12.01 -7.40
C ASP A 22 4.62 -10.97 -7.54
N SER A 23 4.48 -10.04 -8.48
CA SER A 23 5.46 -8.98 -8.78
C SER A 23 5.59 -7.90 -7.69
N PHE A 24 4.71 -7.90 -6.68
CA PHE A 24 4.77 -6.97 -5.56
C PHE A 24 4.35 -7.64 -4.25
N THR A 25 4.93 -7.18 -3.13
CA THR A 25 4.63 -7.72 -1.81
C THR A 25 3.21 -7.39 -1.39
N MET A 26 2.42 -8.43 -1.13
CA MET A 26 1.11 -8.33 -0.50
C MET A 26 1.27 -8.52 1.01
N LEU A 27 0.79 -7.55 1.78
CA LEU A 27 0.82 -7.57 3.23
C LEU A 27 -0.61 -7.76 3.77
N TRP A 28 -0.72 -8.63 4.78
CA TRP A 28 -1.94 -8.86 5.56
C TRP A 28 -1.78 -8.20 6.93
N ASP A 29 -2.78 -7.40 7.33
CA ASP A 29 -2.87 -6.79 8.66
C ASP A 29 -4.21 -7.19 9.27
N GLU A 30 -4.19 -8.21 10.12
CA GLU A 30 -5.37 -8.72 10.83
C GLU A 30 -6.01 -7.67 11.75
N SER A 31 -5.19 -6.74 12.27
CA SER A 31 -5.60 -5.79 13.30
C SER A 31 -6.18 -4.49 12.77
N PHE A 32 -5.90 -4.16 11.50
CA PHE A 32 -6.12 -2.86 10.87
C PHE A 32 -5.33 -1.69 11.51
N GLU A 33 -4.43 -1.94 12.47
CA GLU A 33 -3.65 -0.89 13.12
C GLU A 33 -2.80 -0.11 12.12
N THR A 34 -2.19 -0.79 11.15
CA THR A 34 -1.36 -0.14 10.13
C THR A 34 -2.19 0.81 9.26
N TRP A 35 -3.44 0.44 8.97
CA TRP A 35 -4.35 1.27 8.17
C TRP A 35 -4.70 2.56 8.90
N ILE A 36 -4.94 2.46 10.22
CA ILE A 36 -5.23 3.61 11.08
C ILE A 36 -4.01 4.51 11.17
N GLU A 37 -2.82 3.94 11.41
CA GLU A 37 -1.57 4.69 11.56
C GLU A 37 -1.20 5.48 10.30
N ILE A 38 -1.39 4.90 9.11
CA ILE A 38 -1.08 5.57 7.83
C ILE A 38 -2.29 6.32 7.24
N GLY A 39 -3.41 6.38 7.94
CA GLY A 39 -4.57 7.20 7.59
C GLY A 39 -5.45 6.68 6.45
N ILE A 40 -5.46 5.36 6.19
CA ILE A 40 -6.36 4.76 5.19
C ILE A 40 -7.80 4.74 5.72
N GLN A 41 -8.70 5.43 5.03
CA GLN A 41 -10.13 5.52 5.40
C GLN A 41 -11.06 4.81 4.41
N SER A 42 -10.56 4.49 3.22
CA SER A 42 -11.32 3.83 2.16
C SER A 42 -10.38 3.14 1.18
N GLN A 43 -10.94 2.31 0.32
CA GLN A 43 -10.22 1.68 -0.77
C GLN A 43 -10.86 2.02 -2.12
N PRO A 44 -10.07 1.98 -3.22
CA PRO A 44 -8.62 1.84 -3.22
C PRO A 44 -7.95 3.13 -2.71
N SER A 45 -6.83 2.99 -2.00
CA SER A 45 -6.00 4.10 -1.54
C SER A 45 -4.52 3.71 -1.58
N ALA A 46 -3.65 4.70 -1.73
CA ALA A 46 -2.21 4.53 -1.71
C ALA A 46 -1.56 5.58 -0.78
N VAL A 47 -0.48 5.19 -0.10
CA VAL A 47 0.34 6.10 0.72
C VAL A 47 1.79 5.89 0.33
N LEU A 48 2.50 6.98 0.04
CA LEU A 48 3.93 6.98 -0.20
C LEU A 48 4.64 7.32 1.11
N LEU A 49 5.52 6.44 1.56
CA LEU A 49 6.34 6.60 2.77
C LEU A 49 7.80 6.90 2.39
N ALA A 50 8.47 7.71 3.22
CA ALA A 50 9.91 7.86 3.20
C ALA A 50 10.60 6.60 3.76
N ALA A 51 11.93 6.53 3.61
CA ALA A 51 12.72 5.35 4.04
C ALA A 51 12.67 5.10 5.56
N ASP A 52 12.37 6.12 6.35
CA ASP A 52 12.20 6.05 7.80
C ASP A 52 10.76 5.71 8.24
N GLY A 53 9.85 5.51 7.28
CA GLY A 53 8.43 5.24 7.54
C GLY A 53 7.57 6.49 7.67
N THR A 54 8.13 7.70 7.57
CA THR A 54 7.35 8.94 7.61
C THR A 54 6.47 9.08 6.36
N PRO A 55 5.15 9.35 6.47
CA PRO A 55 4.31 9.59 5.31
C PRO A 55 4.72 10.84 4.53
N ILE A 56 4.89 10.69 3.22
CA ILE A 56 5.13 11.80 2.28
C ILE A 56 3.81 12.34 1.76
N THR A 57 2.93 11.46 1.25
CA THR A 57 1.61 11.82 0.72
C THR A 57 0.70 10.59 0.59
N GLY A 58 -0.58 10.80 0.30
CA GLY A 58 -1.54 9.74 0.02
C GLY A 58 -2.59 10.13 -1.01
N TRP A 59 -3.17 9.11 -1.65
CA TRP A 59 -4.19 9.24 -2.68
C TRP A 59 -5.36 8.30 -2.38
N ILE A 60 -6.58 8.78 -2.62
CA ILE A 60 -7.79 7.94 -2.68
C ILE A 60 -8.09 7.71 -4.16
N GLY A 61 -8.21 6.45 -4.58
CA GLY A 61 -8.35 6.08 -5.98
C GLY A 61 -6.99 5.75 -6.65
N PRO A 62 -6.92 5.87 -7.99
CA PRO A 62 -5.67 5.80 -8.73
C PRO A 62 -4.67 6.85 -8.24
N PHE A 63 -3.38 6.51 -8.27
CA PHE A 63 -2.28 7.43 -7.95
C PHE A 63 -1.46 7.73 -9.22
N PRO A 64 -1.03 8.98 -9.43
CA PRO A 64 -0.27 9.39 -10.61
C PRO A 64 1.20 8.92 -10.55
N GLU A 65 1.63 8.18 -11.57
CA GLU A 65 2.98 7.59 -11.65
C GLU A 65 4.09 8.66 -11.61
N ASP A 66 3.96 9.73 -12.40
CA ASP A 66 4.97 10.79 -12.48
C ASP A 66 5.21 11.45 -11.12
N ASP A 67 4.15 11.75 -10.37
CA ASP A 67 4.25 12.35 -9.04
C ASP A 67 4.92 11.38 -8.06
N VAL A 68 4.59 10.08 -8.10
CA VAL A 68 5.22 9.06 -7.26
C VAL A 68 6.72 9.00 -7.53
N LEU A 69 7.13 8.94 -8.80
CA LEU A 69 8.53 8.86 -9.19
C LEU A 69 9.31 10.11 -8.78
N GLN A 70 8.71 11.29 -8.96
CA GLN A 70 9.31 12.54 -8.52
C GLN A 70 9.50 12.58 -7.00
N LEU A 71 8.44 12.36 -6.22
CA LEU A 71 8.48 12.41 -4.76
C LEU A 71 9.40 11.34 -4.17
N ALA A 72 9.45 10.15 -4.77
CA ALA A 72 10.37 9.09 -4.35
C ALA A 72 11.84 9.42 -4.63
N ALA A 73 12.13 10.19 -5.70
CA ALA A 73 13.49 10.65 -5.98
C ALA A 73 13.90 11.76 -4.99
N GLU A 74 12.99 12.70 -4.72
CA GLU A 74 13.22 13.81 -3.78
C GLU A 74 13.43 13.31 -2.34
N SER A 75 12.67 12.29 -1.90
CA SER A 75 12.78 11.75 -0.54
C SER A 75 14.08 11.00 -0.24
N ARG A 76 14.80 10.54 -1.28
CA ARG A 76 16.12 9.90 -1.15
C ARG A 76 17.28 10.88 -1.13
N ALA A 77 17.04 12.14 -1.51
CA ALA A 77 18.06 13.17 -1.59
C ALA A 77 18.30 13.91 -0.25
N GLY A 78 17.52 13.57 0.79
CA GLY A 78 17.59 14.14 2.14
C GLY A 78 18.48 13.38 3.11
#